data_AF-A0AAV4Q677-F1
#
_entry.id   AF-A0AAV4Q677-F1
#
_cell.length_a   1.000
_cell.length_b   1.000
_cell.length_c   1.000
_cell.angle_alpha   90.00
_cell.angle_beta   90.00
_cell.angle_gamma   90.00
#
_symmetry.space_group_name_H-M   'P 1'
#
loop_
_entity.id
_entity.type
_entity.pdbx_description
1 polymer ?
#
loop_
_entity_poly.entity_id
_entity_poly.type
_entity_poly.pdbx_seq_one_letter_code
_entity_poly.pdbx_strand_id
1 'polypeptide(L)'
;MLMFVSEKVVRGLKFCDKSYGTNCTVDGGEKISCPPKHIYEPCKCYDGPHPHLVCQNIDDTEVLRDIFIRSSPYWYKEVHIEYSVLQYLPHDMFQGRVFKMIEVWHIENTEVFRGMSWEHLRDFTNLRLLTVYYNSIPSLGSEFSALVSKTLQQLTFFGTGTELVKPGVFGGYNKLDKIALDDCGITQLTRNIFPRPFNGRVLYFNYNKLSSIPDDLFADMPRLQTVGLRENQLLFPAPAFEGSTSKLNS
;
A
#
# COMPACT_ATOMS: atom_id res chain seq x y z
N MET A 1 -8.95 27.02 37.46
CA MET A 1 -8.62 27.36 36.06
C MET A 1 -7.46 26.46 35.65
N LEU A 2 -7.64 25.73 34.54
CA LEU A 2 -6.80 24.65 34.00
C LEU A 2 -6.86 23.32 34.77
N MET A 3 -7.77 22.45 34.32
CA MET A 3 -7.79 21.02 34.67
C MET A 3 -6.76 20.28 33.81
N PHE A 4 -5.94 19.48 34.48
CA PHE A 4 -5.22 18.34 33.90
C PHE A 4 -6.23 17.28 33.48
N VAL A 5 -6.12 16.72 32.28
CA VAL A 5 -6.69 15.41 31.96
C VAL A 5 -5.53 14.44 31.80
N SER A 6 -5.39 13.58 32.81
CA SER A 6 -4.44 12.47 32.85
C SER A 6 -4.94 11.30 32.00
N GLU A 7 -3.99 10.59 31.39
CA GLU A 7 -4.13 9.22 30.92
C GLU A 7 -4.98 8.37 31.87
N LYS A 8 -6.16 7.93 31.40
CA LYS A 8 -6.85 6.77 31.95
C LYS A 8 -7.72 6.13 30.86
N VAL A 9 -7.35 4.88 30.55
CA VAL A 9 -8.26 3.78 30.26
C VAL A 9 -8.76 3.68 28.81
N VAL A 10 -7.88 3.22 27.92
CA VAL A 10 -8.25 2.15 26.98
C VAL A 10 -8.13 0.83 27.76
N ARG A 11 -9.12 0.51 28.59
CA ARG A 11 -9.30 -0.86 29.09
C ARG A 11 -9.98 -1.64 27.97
N GLY A 12 -9.33 -2.70 27.51
CA GLY A 12 -10.06 -3.85 26.97
C GLY A 12 -9.76 -4.29 25.55
N LEU A 13 -8.52 -4.22 25.06
CA LEU A 13 -8.11 -5.08 23.94
C LEU A 13 -6.85 -5.85 24.35
N LYS A 14 -7.08 -7.03 24.94
CA LYS A 14 -6.03 -8.04 25.14
C LYS A 14 -5.80 -8.72 23.78
N PHE A 15 -4.61 -8.56 23.22
CA PHE A 15 -4.18 -9.28 22.03
C PHE A 15 -3.93 -10.75 22.39
N CYS A 16 -4.57 -11.69 21.69
CA CYS A 16 -4.33 -13.13 21.87
C CYS A 16 -2.92 -13.52 21.39
N ASP A 17 -2.10 -14.01 22.31
CA ASP A 17 -0.79 -14.61 22.05
C ASP A 17 -0.91 -16.13 21.77
N LYS A 18 -0.06 -16.65 20.89
CA LYS A 18 -0.09 -17.99 20.27
C LYS A 18 0.52 -19.08 21.16
N SER A 19 -0.08 -19.31 22.31
CA SER A 19 0.22 -20.50 23.09
C SER A 19 -1.08 -21.13 23.55
N TYR A 20 -1.26 -22.41 23.23
CA TYR A 20 -2.43 -23.28 23.44
C TYR A 20 -3.42 -23.39 22.27
N GLY A 21 -3.72 -24.66 21.95
CA GLY A 21 -4.28 -25.12 20.69
C GLY A 21 -5.78 -24.86 20.49
N THR A 22 -6.17 -24.93 19.22
CA THR A 22 -7.50 -25.28 18.71
C THR A 22 -8.67 -24.98 19.63
N ASN A 23 -9.00 -23.69 19.78
CA ASN A 23 -10.36 -23.14 19.81
C ASN A 23 -10.30 -21.64 20.16
N CYS A 24 -10.21 -20.79 19.14
CA CYS A 24 -10.54 -19.38 19.27
C CYS A 24 -12.01 -19.18 18.91
N THR A 25 -12.92 -19.37 19.86
CA THR A 25 -14.22 -18.68 19.81
C THR A 25 -13.98 -17.28 20.35
N VAL A 26 -14.10 -16.28 19.48
CA VAL A 26 -13.79 -14.88 19.77
C VAL A 26 -14.87 -14.31 20.69
N ASP A 27 -14.63 -14.34 22.00
CA ASP A 27 -15.49 -13.70 22.99
C ASP A 27 -15.21 -12.18 22.96
N GLY A 28 -16.00 -11.48 22.14
CA GLY A 28 -15.82 -10.07 21.77
C GLY A 28 -16.70 -9.59 20.61
N GLY A 29 -17.48 -10.47 19.97
CA GLY A 29 -18.57 -10.08 19.07
C GLY A 29 -18.18 -9.69 17.63
N GLU A 30 -16.89 -9.66 17.28
CA GLU A 30 -16.45 -9.40 15.92
C GLU A 30 -16.63 -10.64 15.03
N LYS A 31 -17.48 -10.50 13.99
CA LYS A 31 -17.72 -11.59 13.04
C LYS A 31 -16.69 -11.53 11.91
N ILE A 32 -15.95 -12.62 11.70
CA ILE A 32 -15.04 -12.82 10.56
C ILE A 32 -15.88 -13.36 9.39
N SER A 33 -16.84 -12.56 8.94
CA SER A 33 -17.71 -12.87 7.81
C SER A 33 -18.26 -11.58 7.23
N CYS A 34 -18.86 -11.67 6.05
CA CYS A 34 -19.65 -10.59 5.49
C CYS A 34 -20.82 -10.24 6.42
N PRO A 35 -21.14 -8.95 6.59
CA PRO A 35 -22.35 -8.53 7.26
C PRO A 35 -23.60 -8.86 6.45
N PRO A 36 -24.80 -8.72 7.05
CA PRO A 36 -26.04 -8.62 6.30
C PRO A 36 -25.95 -7.60 5.17
N LYS A 37 -26.50 -7.94 4.01
CA LYS A 37 -26.39 -7.20 2.75
C LYS A 37 -26.59 -5.68 2.86
N HIS A 38 -27.62 -5.24 3.60
CA HIS A 38 -27.96 -3.83 3.79
C HIS A 38 -26.85 -2.98 4.46
N ILE A 39 -25.89 -3.62 5.13
CA ILE A 39 -24.78 -2.92 5.79
C ILE A 39 -23.75 -2.45 4.76
N TYR A 40 -23.45 -3.30 3.79
CA TYR A 40 -22.36 -3.09 2.83
C TYR A 40 -22.82 -2.57 1.46
N GLU A 41 -24.12 -2.55 1.17
CA GLU A 41 -24.65 -1.92 -0.05
C GLU A 41 -24.30 -0.41 -0.08
N PRO A 42 -23.91 0.14 -1.26
CA PRO A 42 -23.93 -0.47 -2.60
C PRO A 42 -22.72 -1.36 -2.98
N CYS A 43 -21.76 -1.57 -2.08
CA CYS A 43 -20.62 -2.46 -2.33
C CYS A 43 -21.05 -3.95 -2.33
N LYS A 44 -20.09 -4.83 -2.61
CA LYS A 44 -20.23 -6.29 -2.50
C LYS A 44 -19.24 -6.80 -1.47
N CYS A 45 -19.67 -7.75 -0.66
CA CYS A 45 -18.79 -8.47 0.24
C CYS A 45 -18.70 -9.93 -0.16
N TYR A 46 -17.50 -10.49 -0.12
CA TYR A 46 -17.24 -11.89 -0.40
C TYR A 46 -16.68 -12.59 0.83
N ASP A 47 -17.36 -13.65 1.27
CA ASP A 47 -16.93 -14.49 2.38
C ASP A 47 -15.76 -15.41 1.99
N GLY A 48 -14.99 -15.85 2.98
CA GLY A 48 -13.90 -16.79 2.77
C GLY A 48 -12.80 -16.69 3.83
N PRO A 49 -11.62 -17.30 3.59
CA PRO A 49 -10.47 -17.18 4.49
C PRO A 49 -9.93 -15.74 4.59
N HIS A 50 -10.23 -14.92 3.58
CA HIS A 50 -9.93 -13.49 3.50
C HIS A 50 -11.21 -12.74 3.07
N PRO A 51 -12.12 -12.44 4.02
CA PRO A 51 -13.30 -11.65 3.71
C PRO A 51 -12.88 -10.29 3.17
N HIS A 52 -13.45 -9.89 2.04
CA HIS A 52 -13.07 -8.65 1.35
C HIS A 52 -14.29 -7.90 0.83
N LEU A 53 -14.17 -6.57 0.84
CA LEU A 53 -15.19 -5.63 0.40
C LEU A 53 -14.77 -5.05 -0.95
N VAL A 54 -15.66 -5.11 -1.94
CA VAL A 54 -15.46 -4.54 -3.28
C VAL A 54 -16.50 -3.46 -3.52
N CYS A 55 -16.05 -2.22 -3.61
CA CYS A 55 -16.87 -1.04 -3.85
C CYS A 55 -16.63 -0.54 -5.27
N GLN A 56 -17.67 -0.50 -6.10
CA GLN A 56 -17.57 -0.12 -7.51
C GLN A 56 -18.48 1.09 -7.78
N ASN A 57 -18.04 2.03 -8.63
CA ASN A 57 -18.83 3.19 -9.06
C ASN A 57 -19.34 4.07 -7.90
N ILE A 58 -18.53 4.25 -6.85
CA ILE A 58 -18.90 5.14 -5.74
C ILE A 58 -18.45 6.57 -6.06
N ASP A 59 -19.37 7.52 -6.10
CA ASP A 59 -19.12 8.94 -6.41
C ASP A 59 -19.23 9.88 -5.20
N ASP A 60 -19.62 9.36 -4.04
CA ASP A 60 -19.73 10.08 -2.78
C ASP A 60 -18.91 9.40 -1.69
N THR A 61 -17.96 10.15 -1.13
CA THR A 61 -17.09 9.71 -0.03
C THR A 61 -17.89 9.29 1.22
N GLU A 62 -19.02 9.94 1.52
CA GLU A 62 -19.81 9.63 2.72
C GLU A 62 -20.48 8.25 2.59
N VAL A 63 -20.77 7.77 1.38
CA VAL A 63 -21.30 6.42 1.15
C VAL A 63 -20.31 5.36 1.64
N LEU A 64 -19.03 5.51 1.29
CA LEU A 64 -18.00 4.60 1.81
C LEU A 64 -17.89 4.72 3.32
N ARG A 65 -17.78 5.95 3.83
CA ARG A 65 -17.66 6.19 5.27
C ARG A 65 -18.77 5.49 6.07
N ASP A 66 -20.02 5.64 5.63
CA ASP A 66 -21.18 5.00 6.24
C ASP A 66 -21.10 3.47 6.20
N ILE A 67 -20.71 2.88 5.07
CA ILE A 67 -20.51 1.43 4.98
C ILE A 67 -19.46 0.97 5.97
N PHE A 68 -18.32 1.66 6.07
CA PHE A 68 -17.27 1.32 7.03
C PHE A 68 -17.80 1.43 8.46
N ILE A 69 -18.47 2.52 8.84
CA ILE A 69 -19.07 2.68 10.17
C ILE A 69 -20.06 1.54 10.49
N ARG A 70 -21.01 1.26 9.59
CA ARG A 70 -22.01 0.18 9.80
C ARG A 70 -21.38 -1.21 9.83
N SER A 71 -20.28 -1.42 9.10
CA SER A 71 -19.53 -2.67 9.09
C SER A 71 -18.44 -2.75 10.17
N SER A 72 -18.36 -1.78 11.10
CA SER A 72 -17.43 -1.81 12.23
C SER A 72 -17.38 -3.12 13.03
N PRO A 73 -18.51 -3.78 13.31
CA PRO A 73 -18.51 -5.07 14.00
C PRO A 73 -17.97 -6.26 13.18
N TYR A 74 -17.58 -6.05 11.92
CA TYR A 74 -17.20 -7.09 10.97
C TYR A 74 -15.74 -6.93 10.54
N TRP A 75 -15.06 -8.06 10.41
CA TRP A 75 -13.62 -8.09 10.08
C TRP A 75 -13.40 -8.44 8.60
N TYR A 76 -13.21 -7.42 7.76
CA TYR A 76 -12.62 -7.59 6.42
C TYR A 76 -11.09 -7.44 6.47
N LYS A 77 -10.37 -8.26 5.71
CA LYS A 77 -8.91 -8.18 5.63
C LYS A 77 -8.42 -7.32 4.48
N GLU A 78 -9.27 -7.14 3.46
CA GLU A 78 -8.95 -6.55 2.18
C GLU A 78 -10.12 -5.66 1.73
N VAL A 79 -9.80 -4.55 1.09
CA VAL A 79 -10.76 -3.58 0.55
C VAL A 79 -10.30 -3.23 -0.85
N HIS A 80 -11.22 -3.37 -1.81
CA HIS A 80 -11.04 -3.01 -3.20
C HIS A 80 -12.01 -1.87 -3.54
N ILE A 81 -11.47 -0.76 -4.02
CA ILE A 81 -12.26 0.38 -4.49
C ILE A 81 -11.97 0.54 -5.97
N GLU A 82 -12.99 0.37 -6.80
CA GLU A 82 -12.86 0.27 -8.25
C GLU A 82 -13.78 1.26 -8.96
N TYR A 83 -13.34 1.84 -10.09
CA TYR A 83 -14.17 2.66 -10.98
C TYR A 83 -14.96 3.77 -10.27
N SER A 84 -14.41 4.28 -9.16
CA SER A 84 -15.10 5.20 -8.26
C SER A 84 -14.63 6.64 -8.51
N VAL A 85 -15.36 7.62 -8.00
CA VAL A 85 -15.10 9.06 -8.14
C VAL A 85 -15.19 9.67 -6.73
N LEU A 86 -14.19 9.44 -5.87
CA LEU A 86 -14.23 9.90 -4.46
C LEU A 86 -13.45 11.20 -4.22
N GLN A 87 -13.86 12.12 -3.36
CA GLN A 87 -13.03 13.31 -3.13
C GLN A 87 -11.77 12.99 -2.29
N TYR A 88 -11.87 12.04 -1.37
CA TYR A 88 -10.82 11.58 -0.47
C TYR A 88 -11.20 10.23 0.14
N LEU A 89 -10.26 9.57 0.83
CA LEU A 89 -10.55 8.40 1.67
C LEU A 89 -10.55 8.81 3.16
N PRO A 90 -11.70 8.79 3.85
CA PRO A 90 -11.82 9.31 5.22
C PRO A 90 -10.96 8.51 6.20
N HIS A 91 -10.00 9.15 6.87
CA HIS A 91 -9.09 8.47 7.81
C HIS A 91 -9.83 7.73 8.95
N ASP A 92 -10.95 8.29 9.42
CA ASP A 92 -11.78 7.74 10.50
C ASP A 92 -12.46 6.43 10.09
N MET A 93 -12.63 6.17 8.79
CA MET A 93 -13.15 4.89 8.30
C MET A 93 -12.19 3.72 8.62
N PHE A 94 -10.91 4.03 8.88
CA PHE A 94 -9.86 3.04 9.12
C PHE A 94 -9.37 2.98 10.58
N GLN A 95 -9.80 3.92 11.44
CA GLN A 95 -9.38 3.95 12.84
C GLN A 95 -9.81 2.69 13.60
N GLY A 96 -8.87 2.11 14.36
CA GLY A 96 -9.11 0.90 15.16
C GLY A 96 -9.21 -0.40 14.35
N ARG A 97 -9.00 -0.35 13.03
CA ARG A 97 -9.09 -1.53 12.15
C ARG A 97 -7.71 -2.04 11.73
N VAL A 98 -7.64 -3.33 11.41
CA VAL A 98 -6.41 -3.99 10.96
C VAL A 98 -6.59 -4.53 9.55
N PHE A 99 -6.36 -3.67 8.55
CA PHE A 99 -6.32 -4.07 7.14
C PHE A 99 -4.94 -4.64 6.78
N LYS A 100 -4.93 -5.74 6.04
CA LYS A 100 -3.68 -6.34 5.52
C LYS A 100 -3.35 -5.81 4.12
N MET A 101 -4.38 -5.52 3.34
CA MET A 101 -4.30 -5.11 1.94
C MET A 101 -5.32 -4.01 1.67
N ILE A 102 -4.92 -3.02 0.89
CA ILE A 102 -5.82 -2.05 0.26
C ILE A 102 -5.46 -2.01 -1.21
N GLU A 103 -6.46 -2.16 -2.05
CA GLU A 103 -6.30 -2.12 -3.49
C GLU A 103 -7.24 -1.08 -4.08
N VAL A 104 -6.69 -0.20 -4.90
CA VAL A 104 -7.44 0.88 -5.53
C VAL A 104 -7.25 0.81 -7.04
N TRP A 105 -8.34 0.52 -7.75
CA TRP A 105 -8.40 0.40 -9.20
C TRP A 105 -9.13 1.58 -9.81
N HIS A 106 -8.43 2.35 -10.65
CA HIS A 106 -9.03 3.30 -11.60
C HIS A 106 -10.12 4.19 -10.96
N ILE A 107 -9.69 5.20 -10.20
CA ILE A 107 -10.61 6.21 -9.68
C ILE A 107 -10.59 7.40 -10.66
N GLU A 108 -11.72 7.65 -11.32
CA GLU A 108 -11.83 8.73 -12.30
C GLU A 108 -12.15 10.07 -11.64
N ASN A 109 -11.79 11.16 -12.33
CA ASN A 109 -12.31 12.51 -12.08
C ASN A 109 -12.30 12.99 -10.63
N THR A 110 -11.28 12.61 -9.87
CA THR A 110 -11.22 12.96 -8.47
C THR A 110 -9.86 13.30 -7.92
N GLU A 111 -9.93 14.16 -6.91
CA GLU A 111 -8.82 14.52 -6.08
C GLU A 111 -8.46 13.42 -5.06
N VAL A 112 -8.86 12.14 -5.21
CA VAL A 112 -8.50 11.10 -4.21
C VAL A 112 -7.01 11.08 -3.96
N PHE A 113 -6.15 11.14 -4.97
CA PHE A 113 -4.69 11.23 -4.77
C PHE A 113 -4.08 12.62 -5.06
N ARG A 114 -4.90 13.61 -5.47
CA ARG A 114 -4.52 15.03 -5.25
C ARG A 114 -4.70 15.46 -3.78
N GLY A 115 -5.36 14.63 -2.95
CA GLY A 115 -5.66 14.89 -1.54
C GLY A 115 -5.55 13.69 -0.58
N MET A 116 -5.25 12.46 -1.03
CA MET A 116 -4.79 11.35 -0.18
C MET A 116 -3.35 11.64 0.17
N SER A 117 -3.19 12.54 1.14
CA SER A 117 -1.95 12.66 1.87
C SER A 117 -1.63 11.32 2.50
N TRP A 118 -0.35 11.02 2.59
CA TRP A 118 0.12 9.84 3.30
C TRP A 118 -0.36 9.82 4.76
N GLU A 119 -0.81 10.97 5.31
CA GLU A 119 -1.44 11.08 6.64
C GLU A 119 -2.65 10.17 6.78
N HIS A 120 -3.44 9.98 5.74
CA HIS A 120 -4.58 9.05 5.80
C HIS A 120 -4.13 7.60 5.94
N LEU A 121 -2.91 7.26 5.51
CA LEU A 121 -2.33 5.92 5.65
C LEU A 121 -1.60 5.69 6.98
N ARG A 122 -1.49 6.72 7.82
CA ARG A 122 -0.73 6.69 9.08
C ARG A 122 -1.15 5.58 10.03
N ASP A 123 -2.46 5.37 10.16
CA ASP A 123 -3.03 4.42 11.13
C ASP A 123 -3.03 2.97 10.62
N PHE A 124 -2.67 2.74 9.35
CA PHE A 124 -2.58 1.41 8.76
C PHE A 124 -1.28 0.70 9.15
N THR A 125 -1.05 0.58 10.44
CA THR A 125 0.18 0.04 11.05
C THR A 125 0.54 -1.37 10.57
N ASN A 126 -0.41 -2.14 10.04
CA ASN A 126 -0.21 -3.50 9.53
C ASN A 126 -0.32 -3.63 8.00
N LEU A 127 -0.30 -2.52 7.26
CA LEU A 127 -0.37 -2.53 5.79
C LEU A 127 0.79 -3.30 5.19
N ARG A 128 0.49 -4.38 4.46
CA ARG A 128 1.51 -5.21 3.78
C ARG A 128 1.59 -4.94 2.30
N LEU A 129 0.46 -4.60 1.69
CA LEU A 129 0.34 -4.47 0.24
C LEU A 129 -0.36 -3.14 -0.04
N LEU A 130 0.31 -2.28 -0.80
CA LEU A 130 -0.25 -1.02 -1.28
C LEU A 130 -0.18 -1.04 -2.80
N THR A 131 -1.35 -1.04 -3.43
CA THR A 131 -1.48 -1.12 -4.87
C THR A 131 -2.37 0.02 -5.37
N VAL A 132 -1.86 0.79 -6.33
CA VAL A 132 -2.54 1.97 -6.88
C VAL A 132 -2.43 1.96 -8.41
N TYR A 133 -3.58 1.91 -9.08
CA TYR A 133 -3.66 1.97 -10.55
C TYR A 133 -4.29 3.28 -11.01
N TYR A 134 -3.69 3.93 -12.00
CA TYR A 134 -4.24 5.10 -12.72
C TYR A 134 -4.69 6.24 -11.80
N ASN A 135 -3.90 6.53 -10.76
CA ASN A 135 -4.14 7.63 -9.84
C ASN A 135 -2.92 8.54 -9.75
N SER A 136 -3.12 9.86 -9.74
CA SER A 136 -2.03 10.84 -9.73
C SER A 136 -1.23 10.83 -8.43
N ILE A 137 -0.05 10.21 -8.42
CA ILE A 137 0.94 10.27 -7.35
C ILE A 137 2.23 10.87 -7.94
N PRO A 138 2.36 12.21 -8.03
CA PRO A 138 3.45 12.83 -8.79
C PRO A 138 4.84 12.60 -8.20
N SER A 139 4.92 12.30 -6.89
CA SER A 139 6.20 11.97 -6.26
C SER A 139 6.08 11.03 -5.06
N LEU A 140 7.15 10.27 -4.82
CA LEU A 140 7.38 9.47 -3.62
C LEU A 140 8.50 10.11 -2.80
N GLY A 141 8.23 10.46 -1.54
CA GLY A 141 9.15 11.27 -0.73
C GLY A 141 9.14 11.01 0.79
N SER A 142 9.63 11.99 1.55
CA SER A 142 9.73 11.90 3.01
C SER A 142 8.38 11.70 3.69
N GLU A 143 7.32 12.29 3.13
CA GLU A 143 5.95 12.15 3.65
C GLU A 143 5.47 10.69 3.55
N PHE A 144 5.67 10.03 2.39
CA PHE A 144 5.43 8.59 2.22
C PHE A 144 6.20 7.79 3.26
N SER A 145 7.51 8.05 3.37
CA SER A 145 8.38 7.31 4.29
C SER A 145 8.01 7.52 5.76
N ALA A 146 7.50 8.69 6.14
CA ALA A 146 7.12 8.99 7.52
C ALA A 146 5.80 8.32 7.91
N LEU A 147 4.85 8.22 6.98
CA LEU A 147 3.45 7.94 7.31
C LEU A 147 2.98 6.56 6.86
N VAL A 148 3.54 6.01 5.77
CA VAL A 148 3.15 4.68 5.31
C VAL A 148 3.84 3.59 6.12
N SER A 149 3.08 2.60 6.59
CA SER A 149 3.54 1.56 7.52
C SER A 149 4.82 0.85 7.09
N LYS A 150 5.76 0.73 8.03
CA LYS A 150 7.02 -0.03 7.87
C LYS A 150 6.83 -1.54 7.80
N THR A 151 5.59 -2.04 7.88
CA THR A 151 5.27 -3.44 7.63
C THR A 151 5.04 -3.78 6.16
N LEU A 152 5.07 -2.77 5.28
CA LEU A 152 4.87 -2.91 3.85
C LEU A 152 5.83 -3.94 3.25
N GLN A 153 5.26 -4.84 2.45
CA GLN A 153 5.93 -5.95 1.77
C GLN A 153 5.91 -5.75 0.25
N GLN A 154 4.84 -5.17 -0.29
CA GLN A 154 4.76 -4.89 -1.72
C GLN A 154 4.15 -3.51 -1.96
N LEU A 155 4.78 -2.78 -2.87
CA LEU A 155 4.28 -1.52 -3.42
C LEU A 155 4.12 -1.71 -4.93
N THR A 156 2.92 -1.47 -5.45
CA THR A 156 2.65 -1.54 -6.90
C THR A 156 1.91 -0.28 -7.33
N PHE A 157 2.58 0.61 -8.04
CA PHE A 157 1.98 1.74 -8.73
C PHE A 157 2.04 1.50 -10.23
N PHE A 158 0.91 1.71 -10.90
CA PHE A 158 0.80 1.60 -12.34
C PHE A 158 0.05 2.81 -12.90
N GLY A 159 0.60 3.49 -13.91
CA GLY A 159 -0.11 4.61 -14.54
C GLY A 159 -0.31 5.81 -13.61
N THR A 160 0.52 5.97 -12.56
CA THR A 160 0.29 6.96 -11.51
C THR A 160 0.95 8.32 -11.76
N GLY A 161 1.74 8.45 -12.82
CA GLY A 161 2.52 9.67 -13.06
C GLY A 161 3.56 9.98 -11.98
N THR A 162 4.08 8.95 -11.29
CA THR A 162 5.15 9.08 -10.28
C THR A 162 6.51 9.33 -10.93
N GLU A 163 6.68 10.53 -11.49
CA GLU A 163 7.91 10.90 -12.20
C GLU A 163 9.12 11.09 -11.27
N LEU A 164 8.88 11.49 -10.01
CA LEU A 164 9.93 11.75 -9.02
C LEU A 164 9.92 10.77 -7.85
N VAL A 165 10.98 9.97 -7.70
CA VAL A 165 11.21 9.11 -6.52
C VAL A 165 12.40 9.66 -5.73
N LYS A 166 12.13 10.26 -4.56
CA LYS A 166 13.18 10.95 -3.78
C LYS A 166 14.15 9.95 -3.13
N PRO A 167 15.43 10.36 -2.92
CA PRO A 167 16.40 9.57 -2.17
C PRO A 167 15.89 9.12 -0.80
N GLY A 168 16.21 7.89 -0.42
CA GLY A 168 15.90 7.31 0.88
C GLY A 168 14.42 7.01 1.13
N VAL A 169 13.55 7.17 0.12
CA VAL A 169 12.10 6.96 0.33
C VAL A 169 11.76 5.55 0.83
N PHE A 170 12.51 4.54 0.38
CA PHE A 170 12.34 3.15 0.85
C PHE A 170 13.16 2.82 2.11
N GLY A 171 13.72 3.83 2.78
CA GLY A 171 14.41 3.69 4.05
C GLY A 171 13.50 3.16 5.16
N GLY A 172 13.99 2.17 5.92
CA GLY A 172 13.29 1.57 7.06
C GLY A 172 12.19 0.56 6.69
N TYR A 173 11.89 0.36 5.41
CA TYR A 173 10.94 -0.67 4.97
C TYR A 173 11.59 -2.05 4.85
N ASN A 174 12.00 -2.60 6.00
CA ASN A 174 12.79 -3.83 6.07
C ASN A 174 12.07 -5.10 5.59
N LYS A 175 10.75 -5.01 5.37
CA LYS A 175 9.92 -6.11 4.87
C LYS A 175 9.59 -5.98 3.37
N LEU A 176 9.96 -4.88 2.72
CA LEU A 176 9.70 -4.68 1.30
C LEU A 176 10.42 -5.75 0.48
N ASP A 177 9.63 -6.41 -0.35
CA ASP A 177 10.02 -7.54 -1.17
C ASP A 177 9.82 -7.25 -2.65
N LYS A 178 8.77 -6.50 -2.98
CA LYS A 178 8.45 -6.06 -4.34
C LYS A 178 8.22 -4.56 -4.37
N ILE A 179 8.86 -3.88 -5.33
CA ILE A 179 8.52 -2.52 -5.74
C ILE A 179 8.25 -2.56 -7.24
N ALA A 180 7.05 -2.18 -7.64
CA ALA A 180 6.65 -2.02 -9.02
C ALA A 180 6.15 -0.60 -9.23
N LEU A 181 6.82 0.17 -10.08
CA LEU A 181 6.45 1.52 -10.51
C LEU A 181 6.37 1.52 -12.04
N ASP A 182 5.47 0.72 -12.58
CA ASP A 182 5.31 0.52 -14.02
C ASP A 182 4.46 1.66 -14.61
N ASP A 183 4.75 2.12 -15.83
CA ASP A 183 3.96 3.18 -16.49
C ASP A 183 3.80 4.46 -15.63
N CYS A 184 4.83 4.84 -14.87
CA CYS A 184 4.81 5.99 -13.97
C CYS A 184 5.39 7.26 -14.58
N GLY A 185 5.94 7.20 -15.80
CA GLY A 185 6.61 8.32 -16.44
C GLY A 185 8.00 8.65 -15.88
N ILE A 186 8.62 7.74 -15.13
CA ILE A 186 9.94 7.92 -14.52
C ILE A 186 10.99 8.13 -15.63
N THR A 187 11.77 9.19 -15.52
CA THR A 187 12.85 9.53 -16.46
C THR A 187 14.25 9.21 -15.91
N GLN A 188 14.40 9.16 -14.59
CA GLN A 188 15.68 8.88 -13.92
C GLN A 188 15.47 8.03 -12.67
N LEU A 189 16.42 7.12 -12.42
CA LEU A 189 16.54 6.37 -11.17
C LEU A 189 17.91 6.63 -10.57
N THR A 190 17.98 6.62 -9.24
CA THR A 190 19.24 6.72 -8.49
C THR A 190 19.32 5.60 -7.48
N ARG A 191 20.52 5.03 -7.26
CA ARG A 191 20.69 3.93 -6.29
C ARG A 191 20.24 4.31 -4.87
N ASN A 192 20.33 5.59 -4.51
CA ASN A 192 20.00 6.07 -3.17
C ASN A 192 18.50 6.11 -2.84
N ILE A 193 17.59 5.82 -3.77
CA ILE A 193 16.15 5.67 -3.42
C ILE A 193 15.90 4.43 -2.54
N PHE A 194 16.76 3.41 -2.66
CA PHE A 194 16.71 2.18 -1.89
C PHE A 194 17.71 2.20 -0.72
N PRO A 195 17.45 1.46 0.37
CA PRO A 195 18.44 1.26 1.42
C PRO A 195 19.66 0.47 0.91
N ARG A 196 20.77 0.57 1.65
CA ARG A 196 21.96 -0.27 1.47
C ARG A 196 22.17 -1.08 2.76
N PRO A 197 22.00 -2.42 2.74
CA PRO A 197 21.49 -3.24 1.62
C PRO A 197 19.99 -3.08 1.39
N PHE A 198 19.52 -3.41 0.18
CA PHE A 198 18.10 -3.64 -0.10
C PHE A 198 17.85 -5.14 -0.26
N ASN A 199 16.93 -5.69 0.54
CA ASN A 199 16.71 -7.14 0.64
C ASN A 199 15.47 -7.63 -0.14
N GLY A 200 14.89 -6.79 -0.99
CA GLY A 200 13.78 -7.16 -1.84
C GLY A 200 14.20 -8.04 -3.02
N ARG A 201 13.23 -8.77 -3.57
CA ARG A 201 13.42 -9.74 -4.66
C ARG A 201 13.04 -9.20 -6.04
N VAL A 202 12.09 -8.26 -6.11
CA VAL A 202 11.49 -7.84 -7.38
C VAL A 202 11.47 -6.32 -7.50
N LEU A 203 12.01 -5.81 -8.61
CA LEU A 203 11.96 -4.41 -9.01
C LEU A 203 11.38 -4.30 -10.42
N TYR A 204 10.24 -3.64 -10.57
CA TYR A 204 9.62 -3.39 -11.87
C TYR A 204 9.52 -1.89 -12.15
N PHE A 205 10.03 -1.50 -13.30
CA PHE A 205 10.03 -0.14 -13.85
C PHE A 205 9.71 -0.19 -15.35
N ASN A 206 8.87 -1.12 -15.77
CA ASN A 206 8.49 -1.27 -17.17
C ASN A 206 7.67 -0.06 -17.64
N TYR A 207 7.64 0.18 -18.95
CA TYR A 207 6.82 1.24 -19.57
C TYR A 207 7.15 2.65 -19.03
N ASN A 208 8.40 2.89 -18.63
CA ASN A 208 8.85 4.21 -18.19
C ASN A 208 9.64 4.91 -19.31
N LYS A 209 10.23 6.06 -18.99
CA LYS A 209 10.98 6.90 -19.92
C LYS A 209 12.47 6.92 -19.59
N LEU A 210 13.00 5.82 -19.02
CA LEU A 210 14.41 5.72 -18.64
C LEU A 210 15.28 5.63 -19.90
N SER A 211 16.15 6.60 -20.11
CA SER A 211 17.16 6.59 -21.19
C SER A 211 18.51 6.01 -20.73
N SER A 212 18.75 5.99 -19.42
CA SER A 212 19.87 5.31 -18.78
C SER A 212 19.49 4.86 -17.37
N ILE A 213 20.30 3.96 -16.81
CA ILE A 213 20.27 3.61 -15.39
C ILE A 213 21.70 3.71 -14.82
N PRO A 214 21.88 4.11 -13.55
CA PRO A 214 23.20 4.14 -12.93
C PRO A 214 23.84 2.76 -12.86
N ASP A 215 25.15 2.70 -13.06
CA ASP A 215 25.95 1.46 -12.99
C ASP A 215 25.84 0.77 -11.63
N ASP A 216 25.59 1.53 -10.56
CA ASP A 216 25.44 1.01 -9.20
C ASP A 216 23.99 0.74 -8.80
N LEU A 217 23.02 0.85 -9.72
CA LEU A 217 21.59 0.77 -9.40
C LEU A 217 21.20 -0.54 -8.68
N PHE A 218 21.86 -1.66 -9.00
CA PHE A 218 21.61 -2.97 -8.38
C PHE A 218 22.68 -3.39 -7.35
N ALA A 219 23.59 -2.49 -6.99
CA ALA A 219 24.60 -2.75 -5.96
C ALA A 219 23.94 -2.98 -4.58
N ASP A 220 24.54 -3.82 -3.75
CA ASP A 220 24.05 -4.14 -2.39
C ASP A 220 22.59 -4.65 -2.36
N MET A 221 22.20 -5.44 -3.37
CA MET A 221 20.88 -6.07 -3.44
C MET A 221 20.98 -7.60 -3.49
N PRO A 222 21.44 -8.26 -2.41
CA PRO A 222 21.84 -9.69 -2.40
C PRO A 222 20.70 -10.69 -2.60
N ARG A 223 19.45 -10.21 -2.56
CA ARG A 223 18.23 -11.03 -2.76
C ARG A 223 17.48 -10.68 -4.03
N LEU A 224 17.95 -9.73 -4.82
CA LEU A 224 17.28 -9.31 -6.03
C LEU A 224 17.30 -10.44 -7.06
N GLN A 225 16.13 -10.81 -7.57
CA GLN A 225 15.96 -11.94 -8.49
C GLN A 225 15.41 -11.50 -9.84
N THR A 226 14.57 -10.47 -9.85
CA THR A 226 13.84 -10.06 -11.05
C THR A 226 13.85 -8.56 -11.19
N VAL A 227 14.22 -8.12 -12.39
CA VAL A 227 14.22 -6.70 -12.78
C VAL A 227 13.45 -6.56 -14.09
N GLY A 228 12.41 -5.74 -14.07
CA GLY A 228 11.62 -5.40 -15.24
C GLY A 228 11.95 -3.98 -15.71
N LEU A 229 12.50 -3.86 -16.92
CA LEU A 229 12.86 -2.60 -17.55
C LEU A 229 12.33 -2.52 -18.99
N ARG A 230 11.37 -3.37 -19.36
CA ARG A 230 10.82 -3.44 -20.71
C ARG A 230 10.14 -2.12 -21.08
N GLU A 231 10.12 -1.77 -22.36
CA GLU A 231 9.47 -0.57 -22.89
C GLU A 231 9.99 0.71 -22.21
N ASN A 232 11.31 0.77 -22.01
CA ASN A 232 12.05 2.00 -21.70
C ASN A 232 12.89 2.41 -22.92
N GLN A 233 13.68 3.48 -22.79
CA GLN A 233 14.57 4.02 -23.82
C GLN A 233 16.03 3.59 -23.57
N LEU A 234 16.23 2.46 -22.89
CA LEU A 234 17.54 1.96 -22.50
C LEU A 234 18.25 1.28 -23.67
N LEU A 235 19.55 1.52 -23.77
CA LEU A 235 20.44 0.70 -24.57
C LEU A 235 20.85 -0.53 -23.76
N PHE A 236 20.60 -1.72 -24.31
CA PHE A 236 20.95 -2.99 -23.66
C PHE A 236 22.23 -3.59 -24.24
N PRO A 237 23.06 -4.27 -23.41
CA PRO A 237 22.92 -4.43 -21.97
C PRO A 237 23.33 -3.15 -21.21
N ALA A 238 22.58 -2.81 -20.16
CA ALA A 238 22.94 -1.68 -19.30
C ALA A 238 24.05 -2.09 -18.31
N PRO A 239 25.08 -1.25 -18.06
CA PRO A 239 26.21 -1.60 -17.18
C PRO A 239 25.79 -2.00 -15.75
N ALA A 240 24.64 -1.51 -15.29
CA ALA A 240 24.07 -1.86 -13.99
C ALA A 240 23.90 -3.37 -13.76
N PHE A 241 23.70 -4.16 -14.82
CA PHE A 241 23.59 -5.61 -14.72
C PHE A 241 24.93 -6.30 -14.43
N GLU A 242 26.05 -5.70 -14.86
CA GLU A 242 27.40 -6.20 -14.57
C GLU A 242 27.80 -5.92 -13.12
N GLY A 243 27.36 -4.78 -12.57
CA GLY A 243 27.58 -4.39 -11.18
C GLY A 243 26.68 -5.11 -10.15
N SER A 244 25.75 -5.96 -10.61
CA SER A 244 24.83 -6.67 -9.71
C SER A 244 25.54 -7.82 -8.97
N THR A 245 25.33 -7.89 -7.65
CA THR A 245 25.79 -9.04 -6.85
C THR A 245 24.88 -10.26 -6.96
N SER A 246 23.74 -10.14 -7.66
CA SER A 246 22.73 -11.17 -7.80
C SER A 246 22.59 -11.64 -9.25
N LYS A 247 22.24 -12.90 -9.47
CA LYS A 247 21.86 -13.39 -10.80
C LYS A 247 20.45 -12.89 -11.13
N LEU A 248 20.36 -11.88 -12.00
CA LEU A 248 19.10 -11.26 -12.36
C LEU A 248 18.46 -12.00 -13.54
N ASN A 249 17.17 -12.34 -13.38
CA ASN A 249 16.32 -12.68 -14.51
C ASN A 249 15.81 -11.36 -15.11
N SER A 250 16.25 -11.07 -16.34
CA SER A 250 15.79 -9.95 -17.17
C SER A 250 14.66 -10.35 -18.08
#